data_AF-A0A0R1RII2-F1
#
_entry.id   AF-A0A0R1RII2-F1
#
_cell.length_a   1.000
_cell.length_b   1.000
_cell.length_c   1.000
_cell.angle_alpha   90.00
_cell.angle_beta   90.00
_cell.angle_gamma   90.00
#
_symmetry.space_group_name_H-M   'P 1'
#
loop_
_entity.id
_entity.type
_entity.pdbx_description
1 polymer ?
#
loop_
_entity_poly.entity_id
_entity_poly.type
_entity_poly.pdbx_seq_one_letter_code
_entity_poly.pdbx_strand_id
1 'polypeptide(L)'
;MPIIPISSTVAIASFVLLGDTEMASYAAAELVKRITEPFDEIVTIESKGIPLAEEISKITHRKNYVVLRKSAKGYMAHPISVR
;
A
#
# COMPACT_ATOMS: atom_id res chain seq x y z
N MET A 1 11.67 10.90 10.32
CA MET A 1 11.24 11.04 8.91
C MET A 1 11.74 12.38 8.36
N PRO A 2 12.29 12.44 7.14
CA PRO A 2 12.72 13.70 6.54
C PRO A 2 11.53 14.60 6.17
N ILE A 3 11.68 15.91 6.34
CA ILE A 3 10.68 16.90 5.91
C ILE A 3 10.99 17.31 4.47
N ILE A 4 10.05 17.08 3.56
CA ILE A 4 10.20 17.34 2.13
C ILE A 4 9.24 18.45 1.71
N PRO A 5 9.73 19.60 1.22
CA PRO A 5 8.87 20.63 0.66
C PRO A 5 8.25 20.13 -0.65
N ILE A 6 6.93 20.28 -0.79
CA ILE A 6 6.18 19.96 -2.02
C ILE A 6 5.61 21.21 -2.69
N SER A 7 5.70 22.37 -2.02
CA SER A 7 5.47 23.70 -2.57
C SER A 7 6.21 24.75 -1.73
N SER A 8 6.06 26.04 -2.07
CA SER A 8 6.65 27.15 -1.32
C SER A 8 6.11 27.31 0.11
N THR A 9 4.94 26.76 0.41
CA THR A 9 4.27 26.91 1.72
C THR A 9 3.91 25.60 2.39
N VAL A 10 4.13 24.46 1.72
CA VAL A 10 3.74 23.13 2.21
C VAL A 10 4.94 22.19 2.17
N ALA A 11 5.18 21.53 3.30
CA ALA A 11 6.09 20.40 3.41
C ALA A 11 5.40 19.21 4.06
N ILE A 12 5.84 18.00 3.70
CA ILE A 12 5.36 16.75 4.26
C ILE A 12 6.49 16.05 5.01
N ALA A 13 6.17 15.37 6.11
CA ALA A 13 7.06 14.35 6.63
C ALA A 13 7.01 13.17 5.67
N SER A 14 8.08 12.97 4.89
CA SER A 14 8.14 11.89 3.92
C SER A 14 8.25 10.57 4.65
N PHE A 15 7.17 9.80 4.57
CA PHE A 15 7.06 8.46 5.12
C PHE A 15 7.39 7.42 4.05
N VAL A 16 8.26 6.47 4.40
CA VAL A 16 8.65 5.35 3.53
C VAL A 16 8.53 4.08 4.35
N LEU A 17 7.59 3.22 3.97
CA LEU A 17 7.36 1.94 4.64
C LEU A 17 8.30 0.83 4.14
N LEU A 18 8.92 1.03 2.96
CA LEU A 18 9.85 0.07 2.38
C LEU A 18 11.10 -0.05 3.25
N GLY A 19 11.33 -1.25 3.78
CA GLY A 19 12.44 -1.55 4.68
C GLY A 19 12.12 -1.40 6.17
N ASP A 20 10.92 -0.94 6.53
CA ASP A 20 10.47 -0.80 7.91
C ASP A 20 9.38 -1.84 8.23
N THR A 21 9.82 -3.06 8.56
CA THR A 21 8.92 -4.20 8.81
C THR A 21 8.11 -4.04 10.08
N GLU A 22 8.70 -3.44 11.12
CA GLU A 22 8.03 -3.20 12.40
C GLU A 22 6.88 -2.21 12.24
N MET A 23 7.12 -1.08 11.57
CA MET A 23 6.08 -0.09 11.30
C MET A 23 4.98 -0.66 10.40
N ALA A 24 5.33 -1.46 9.39
CA ALA A 24 4.34 -2.09 8.51
C ALA A 24 3.39 -3.02 9.26
N SER A 25 3.94 -3.89 10.11
CA SER A 25 3.14 -4.83 10.90
C SER A 25 2.27 -4.11 11.93
N TYR A 26 2.83 -3.13 12.63
CA TYR A 26 2.09 -2.31 13.59
C TYR A 26 0.93 -1.55 12.93
N ALA A 27 1.20 -0.85 11.82
CA ALA A 27 0.19 -0.09 11.11
C ALA A 27 -0.91 -1.00 10.55
N ALA A 28 -0.56 -2.18 10.01
CA ALA A 28 -1.53 -3.16 9.53
C ALA A 28 -2.47 -3.63 10.65
N ALA A 29 -1.92 -3.97 11.83
CA ALA A 29 -2.71 -4.40 12.97
C ALA A 29 -3.71 -3.32 13.43
N GLU A 30 -3.31 -2.05 13.45
CA GLU A 30 -4.20 -0.94 13.81
C GLU A 30 -5.25 -0.63 12.73
N LEU A 31 -4.91 -0.81 11.45
CA LEU A 31 -5.85 -0.59 10.35
C LEU A 31 -6.91 -1.69 10.28
N VAL A 32 -6.54 -2.96 10.48
CA VAL A 32 -7.49 -4.08 10.43
C VAL A 32 -8.59 -3.94 11.46
N LYS A 33 -8.31 -3.39 12.65
CA LYS A 33 -9.32 -3.10 13.68
C LYS A 33 -10.43 -2.15 13.19
N ARG A 34 -10.16 -1.35 12.16
CA ARG A 34 -11.08 -0.37 11.59
C ARG A 34 -11.87 -0.92 10.39
N ILE A 35 -11.53 -2.12 9.92
CA ILE A 35 -12.25 -2.80 8.85
C ILE A 35 -13.43 -3.54 9.48
N THR A 36 -14.59 -2.87 9.54
CA THR A 36 -15.81 -3.42 10.17
C THR A 36 -16.69 -4.18 9.19
N GLU A 37 -16.61 -3.83 7.90
CA GLU A 37 -17.43 -4.42 6.85
C GLU A 37 -16.73 -5.62 6.20
N PRO A 38 -17.49 -6.64 5.78
CA PRO A 38 -16.95 -7.71 4.93
C PRO A 38 -16.35 -7.15 3.65
N PHE A 39 -15.25 -7.76 3.22
CA PHE A 39 -14.59 -7.43 1.96
C PHE A 39 -14.02 -8.70 1.31
N ASP A 40 -13.78 -8.64 0.01
CA ASP A 40 -13.27 -9.78 -0.76
C ASP A 40 -11.77 -9.71 -0.98
N GLU A 41 -11.27 -8.52 -1.35
CA GLU A 41 -9.91 -8.33 -1.87
C GLU A 41 -9.27 -7.05 -1.31
N ILE A 42 -7.95 -7.05 -1.18
CA ILE A 42 -7.14 -5.87 -0.85
C ILE A 42 -6.52 -5.34 -2.13
N VAL A 43 -6.63 -4.04 -2.36
CA VAL A 43 -6.04 -3.37 -3.52
C VAL A 43 -5.12 -2.25 -3.04
N THR A 44 -3.91 -2.20 -3.57
CA THR A 44 -2.89 -1.19 -3.26
C THR A 44 -2.30 -0.57 -4.52
N ILE A 45 -1.60 0.55 -4.38
CA ILE A 45 -1.02 1.30 -5.50
C ILE A 45 0.51 1.32 -5.38
N GLU A 46 1.17 0.83 -6.44
CA GLU A 46 2.62 0.86 -6.65
C GLU A 46 3.43 0.32 -5.46
N SER A 47 4.76 0.48 -5.50
CA SER A 47 5.69 -0.20 -4.59
C SER A 47 5.54 0.20 -3.12
N LYS A 48 5.17 1.44 -2.82
CA LYS A 48 5.17 1.94 -1.43
C LYS A 48 4.07 1.33 -0.56
N GLY A 49 2.95 0.94 -1.16
CA GLY A 49 1.82 0.34 -0.44
C GLY A 49 1.90 -1.19 -0.32
N ILE A 50 2.88 -1.84 -0.97
CA ILE A 50 3.02 -3.29 -1.00
C ILE A 50 3.22 -3.88 0.40
N PRO A 51 4.16 -3.38 1.25
CA PRO A 51 4.37 -4.00 2.57
C PRO A 51 3.14 -3.94 3.46
N LEU A 52 2.36 -2.85 3.38
CA LEU A 52 1.14 -2.71 4.16
C LEU A 52 0.04 -3.66 3.69
N ALA A 53 -0.14 -3.79 2.36
CA ALA A 53 -1.12 -4.71 1.79
C ALA A 53 -0.78 -6.17 2.14
N GLU A 54 0.49 -6.54 2.05
CA GLU A 54 0.99 -7.86 2.46
C GLU A 54 0.65 -8.17 3.93
N GLU A 55 0.95 -7.27 4.86
CA GLU A 55 0.68 -7.47 6.29
C GLU A 55 -0.83 -7.53 6.58
N ILE A 56 -1.64 -6.66 5.96
CA ILE A 56 -3.10 -6.71 6.11
C ILE A 56 -3.65 -8.03 5.54
N SER A 57 -3.17 -8.51 4.40
CA SER A 57 -3.57 -9.79 3.82
C SER A 57 -3.26 -10.96 4.76
N LYS A 58 -2.10 -10.97 5.41
CA LYS A 58 -1.76 -12.00 6.41
C LYS A 58 -2.72 -12.00 7.59
N ILE A 59 -2.97 -10.82 8.19
CA ILE A 59 -3.84 -10.68 9.37
C ILE A 59 -5.29 -11.08 9.04
N THR A 60 -5.75 -10.75 7.84
CA THR A 60 -7.13 -11.03 7.38
C THR A 60 -7.26 -12.37 6.63
N HIS A 61 -6.21 -13.20 6.67
CA HIS A 61 -6.15 -14.53 6.06
C HIS A 61 -6.46 -14.58 4.55
N ARG A 62 -6.07 -13.52 3.82
CA ARG A 62 -6.17 -13.44 2.36
C ARG A 62 -4.90 -13.99 1.74
N LYS A 63 -5.07 -14.85 0.73
CA LYS A 63 -3.95 -15.47 0.00
C LYS A 63 -3.28 -14.50 -0.98
N ASN A 64 -4.02 -13.51 -1.45
CA ASN A 64 -3.59 -12.56 -2.47
C ASN A 64 -3.99 -11.12 -2.09
N TYR A 65 -3.39 -10.17 -2.80
CA TYR A 65 -3.82 -8.78 -2.91
C TYR A 65 -3.45 -8.29 -4.31
N VAL A 66 -4.11 -7.24 -4.78
CA VAL A 66 -3.89 -6.65 -6.10
C VAL A 66 -3.02 -5.41 -5.97
N VAL A 67 -1.97 -5.33 -6.79
CA VAL A 67 -1.11 -4.15 -6.90
C VAL A 67 -1.39 -3.44 -8.22
N LEU A 68 -2.03 -2.27 -8.15
CA LEU A 68 -2.20 -1.39 -9.29
C LEU A 68 -0.87 -0.71 -9.62
N ARG A 69 -0.51 -0.66 -10.91
CA ARG A 69 0.74 -0.06 -11.39
C ARG A 69 0.49 1.21 -12.15
N LYS A 70 1.37 2.20 -11.98
CA LYS A 70 1.31 3.48 -12.74
C LYS A 70 1.50 3.32 -14.25
N SER A 71 2.19 2.27 -14.64
CA SER A 71 2.46 1.94 -16.04
C SER A 71 2.37 0.44 -16.22
N ALA A 72 2.04 0.00 -17.44
CA ALA A 72 2.16 -1.39 -17.82
C ALA A 72 3.59 -1.90 -17.54
N LYS A 73 3.70 -3.15 -17.08
CA LYS A 73 4.96 -3.85 -16.82
C LYS A 73 5.06 -5.02 -17.79
N GLY A 74 6.28 -5.38 -18.20
CA GLY A 74 6.51 -6.42 -19.21
C GLY A 74 5.97 -7.81 -18.85
N TYR A 75 5.74 -8.07 -17.57
CA TYR A 75 5.16 -9.32 -17.09
C TYR A 75 3.62 -9.32 -17.02
N MET A 76 2.95 -8.22 -17.36
CA MET A 76 1.49 -8.13 -17.31
C MET A 76 0.87 -8.72 -18.58
N ALA A 77 -0.01 -9.70 -18.41
CA ALA A 77 -0.86 -10.19 -19.48
C ALA A 77 -2.10 -9.28 -19.60
N HIS A 78 -2.30 -8.69 -20.79
CA HIS A 78 -3.47 -7.84 -21.11
C HIS A 78 -3.80 -6.75 -20.06
N PRO A 79 -2.87 -5.82 -19.75
CA PRO A 79 -3.14 -4.78 -18.76
C PRO A 79 -4.26 -3.85 -19.22
N ILE A 80 -5.20 -3.57 -18.30
CA ILE A 80 -6.25 -2.57 -18.52
C ILE A 80 -5.73 -1.22 -18.03
N SER A 81 -5.85 -0.19 -18.87
CA SER A 81 -5.51 1.19 -18.53
C SER A 81 -6.73 2.07 -18.77
N VAL A 82 -7.08 2.87 -17.77
CA VAL A 82 -8.14 3.87 -17.83
C VAL A 82 -7.45 5.24 -17.87
N ARG A 83 -7.83 6.10 -18.83
CA ARG A 83 -7.31 7.47 -18.98
C ARG A 83 -8.24 8.47 -18.32
#